data_AF-A0A946IY55-F1
#
_entry.id   AF-A0A946IY55-F1
#
_cell.length_a   1.000
_cell.length_b   1.000
_cell.length_c   1.000
_cell.angle_alpha   90.00
_cell.angle_beta   90.00
_cell.angle_gamma   90.00
#
_symmetry.space_group_name_H-M   'P 1'
#
loop_
_entity.id
_entity.type
_entity.pdbx_description
1 polymer ?
#
loop_
_entity_poly.entity_id
_entity_poly.type
_entity_poly.pdbx_seq_one_letter_code
_entity_poly.pdbx_strand_id
1 'polypeptide(L)' 'MFYQTKVLDAYGNQKKIISGEELSRRHWENFKILEESGNPFAKNLQKGTSKYGRKRTILKGSEEEIH' A
#
# COMPACT_ATOMS: atom_id res chain seq x y z
N MET A 1 -7.26 -24.30 -15.88
CA MET A 1 -5.85 -23.92 -15.63
C MET A 1 -5.87 -22.69 -14.75
N PHE A 2 -5.37 -22.77 -13.51
CA PHE A 2 -5.45 -21.67 -12.55
C PHE A 2 -4.09 -20.95 -12.50
N TYR A 3 -4.06 -19.69 -12.90
CA TYR A 3 -2.85 -18.87 -12.86
C TYR A 3 -2.72 -18.22 -11.47
N GLN A 4 -1.49 -18.12 -10.97
CA GLN A 4 -1.14 -17.41 -9.75
C GLN A 4 -0.13 -16.31 -10.08
N THR A 5 -0.30 -15.14 -9.48
CA THR A 5 0.60 -14.00 -9.67
C THR A 5 1.40 -13.75 -8.40
N LYS A 6 2.73 -13.74 -8.52
CA LYS A 6 3.63 -13.36 -7.43
C LYS A 6 3.77 -11.83 -7.41
N VAL A 7 3.51 -11.24 -6.25
CA VAL A 7 3.75 -9.82 -6.00
C VAL A 7 5.07 -9.70 -5.27
N LEU A 8 6.01 -8.97 -5.88
CA LEU A 8 7.31 -8.68 -5.31
C LEU A 8 7.32 -7.31 -4.62
N ASP A 9 8.24 -7.12 -3.70
CA ASP A 9 8.58 -5.79 -3.16
C ASP A 9 9.55 -5.04 -4.09
N ALA A 10 9.96 -3.83 -3.70
CA ALA A 10 10.88 -3.00 -4.47
C ALA A 10 12.30 -3.59 -4.56
N TYR A 11 12.66 -4.53 -3.69
CA TYR A 11 13.94 -5.23 -3.66
C TYR A 11 13.88 -6.58 -4.38
N GLY A 12 12.73 -6.93 -4.97
CA GLY A 12 12.51 -8.19 -5.69
C GLY A 12 12.13 -9.38 -4.80
N ASN A 13 11.96 -9.18 -3.49
CA ASN A 13 11.54 -10.26 -2.59
C ASN A 13 10.03 -10.53 -2.73
N GLN A 14 9.64 -11.80 -2.63
CA GLN A 14 8.24 -12.18 -2.72
C GLN A 14 7.45 -11.72 -1.49
N LYS A 15 6.46 -10.84 -1.71
CA LYS A 15 5.60 -10.31 -0.65
C LYS A 15 4.31 -11.12 -0.48
N LYS A 16 3.69 -11.54 -1.57
CA LYS A 16 2.46 -12.37 -1.55
C LYS A 16 2.22 -13.05 -2.89
N ILE A 17 1.35 -14.06 -2.88
CA ILE A 17 0.81 -14.72 -4.07
C ILE A 17 -0.69 -14.41 -4.15
N ILE A 18 -1.17 -14.02 -5.32
CA ILE A 18 -2.59 -13.76 -5.57
C ILE A 18 -3.10 -14.74 -6.62
N SER A 19 -4.26 -15.35 -6.38
CA SER A 19 -4.93 -16.20 -7.36
C SER A 19 -5.46 -15.37 -8.54
N GLY A 20 -5.57 -16.00 -9.72
CA GLY A 20 -6.17 -15.36 -10.89
C GLY A 20 -7.62 -14.94 -10.66
N GLU A 21 -8.38 -15.70 -9.86
CA GLU A 21 -9.76 -15.37 -9.51
C GLU A 21 -9.85 -14.07 -8.70
N GLU A 22 -9.01 -13.91 -7.68
CA GLU A 22 -8.99 -12.70 -6.86
C GLU A 22 -8.49 -11.48 -7.66
N LEU A 23 -7.55 -11.68 -8.60
CA LEU A 23 -7.14 -10.61 -9.52
C LEU A 23 -8.29 -10.16 -10.44
N SER A 24 -8.99 -11.12 -11.04
CA SER A 24 -10.13 -10.84 -11.91
C SER A 24 -11.23 -10.08 -11.16
N ARG A 25 -11.56 -10.53 -9.94
CA ARG A 25 -12.54 -9.87 -9.07
C ARG A 25 -12.16 -8.41 -8.79
N ARG A 26 -10.92 -8.16 -8.37
CA ARG A 26 -10.41 -6.80 -8.10
C ARG A 26 -10.40 -5.91 -9.33
N HIS A 27 -10.09 -6.46 -10.49
CA HIS A 27 -10.08 -5.71 -11.75
C HIS A 27 -11.47 -5.12 -12.03
N TRP A 28 -12.51 -5.95 -11.98
CA TRP A 28 -13.88 -5.50 -12.23
C TRP A 28 -14.42 -4.55 -11.16
N GLU A 29 -14.07 -4.77 -9.89
CA GLU A 29 -14.42 -3.82 -8.81
C GLU A 29 -13.81 -2.43 -9.06
N ASN A 30 -12.52 -2.37 -9.40
CA ASN A 30 -11.85 -1.10 -9.71
C ASN A 30 -12.39 -0.46 -10.99
N PHE A 31 -12.72 -1.27 -12.01
CA PHE A 31 -13.28 -0.79 -13.26
C PHE A 31 -14.64 -0.10 -13.03
N LYS A 32 -15.55 -0.72 -12.26
CA LYS A 32 -16.83 -0.09 -11.89
C LYS A 32 -16.64 1.23 -11.14
N ILE A 33 -15.68 1.28 -10.22
CA ILE A 33 -15.36 2.51 -9.49
C ILE A 33 -14.85 3.60 -10.44
N LEU A 34 -14.01 3.23 -11.41
CA LEU A 34 -13.51 4.17 -12.42
C LEU A 34 -14.65 4.73 -13.27
N GLU A 35 -15.58 3.88 -13.69
CA GLU A 35 -16.76 4.25 -14.47
C GLU A 35 -17.67 5.21 -13.68
N GLU A 36 -17.90 4.94 -12.39
CA GLU A 36 -18.81 5.74 -11.55
C GLU A 36 -18.19 7.06 -11.06
N SER A 37 -16.89 7.08 -10.75
CA SER A 37 -16.26 8.19 -10.02
C SER A 37 -15.15 8.91 -10.77
N GLY A 38 -14.72 8.40 -11.93
CA GLY A 38 -13.59 8.93 -12.71
C GLY A 38 -12.24 8.86 -12.00
N ASN A 39 -12.17 8.44 -10.73
CA ASN A 39 -10.93 8.36 -9.96
C ASN A 39 -10.79 6.99 -9.26
N PRO A 40 -9.93 6.09 -9.78
CA PRO A 40 -9.76 4.74 -9.24
C PRO A 40 -9.04 4.73 -7.87
N PHE A 41 -8.46 5.85 -7.44
CA PHE A 41 -7.72 5.98 -6.18
C PHE A 41 -8.56 6.53 -5.02
N ALA A 42 -9.77 7.03 -5.28
CA ALA A 42 -10.59 7.72 -4.28
C ALA A 42 -10.93 6.83 -3.06
N LYS A 43 -11.17 5.53 -3.25
CA LYS A 43 -11.49 4.59 -2.15
C LYS A 43 -10.26 4.06 -1.39
N ASN A 44 -9.08 4.02 -2.03
CA ASN A 44 -7.88 3.45 -1.42
C ASN A 44 -7.13 4.44 -0.51
N LEU A 45 -7.35 5.76 -0.66
CA LEU A 45 -6.80 6.76 0.25
C LEU A 45 -7.43 6.69 1.66
N GLN A 46 -8.72 6.36 1.78
CA GLN A 46 -9.42 6.32 3.07
C GLN A 46 -9.07 5.10 3.93
N LYS A 47 -8.62 3.98 3.33
CA LYS A 47 -8.25 2.77 4.09
C LYS A 47 -6.81 2.77 4.60
N GLY A 48 -6.00 3.79 4.26
CA GLY A 48 -4.57 3.86 4.58
C GLY A 48 -4.18 4.75 5.77
N THR A 49 -5.10 5.50 6.38
CA THR A 49 -4.73 6.51 7.41
C THR A 49 -4.96 6.08 8.86
N SER A 50 -5.42 4.86 9.13
CA SER A 50 -5.54 4.34 10.50
C SER A 50 -4.59 3.18 10.73
N LYS A 51 -3.30 3.49 10.98
CA LYS A 51 -2.34 2.68 11.78
C LYS A 51 -0.86 3.14 11.75
N TYR A 52 -0.56 4.39 11.41
CA TYR A 52 0.76 4.97 11.72
C TYR A 52 0.62 6.19 12.62
N GLY A 53 0.35 5.90 13.90
CA GLY A 53 0.61 6.85 14.97
C GLY A 53 2.11 7.14 15.02
N ARG A 54 2.52 8.23 14.35
CA ARG A 54 3.89 8.73 14.34
C ARG A 54 4.18 9.33 15.72
N LYS A 55 4.57 8.49 16.70
CA LYS A 55 5.25 8.99 17.91
C LYS A 55 6.60 9.57 17.46
N ARG A 56 6.63 10.89 17.28
CA ARG A 56 7.87 11.67 17.19
C ARG A 56 8.44 11.73 18.62
N THR A 57 9.28 10.77 18.98
CA THR A 57 10.14 10.92 20.17
C THR A 57 11.32 11.77 19.73
N ILE A 58 11.31 13.05 20.12
CA ILE A 58 12.47 13.93 19.95
C ILE A 58 13.51 13.46 20.95
N LEU A 59 14.51 12.71 20.50
CA LEU A 59 15.74 12.50 21.27
C LEU A 59 16.47 13.85 21.29
N LYS A 60 16.42 14.56 22.42
CA LYS A 60 17.35 15.65 22.74
C LYS A 60 18.72 15.01 22.94
N GLY A 61 19.47 14.89 21.85
CA GLY A 61 20.90 14.63 21.88
C GLY A 61 21.62 15.93 22.22
N SER A 62 22.25 15.93 23.39
CA SER A 62 23.30 16.83 23.81
C SER A 62 24.53 16.68 22.91
N GLU A 63 24.92 17.75 22.25
CA GLU A 63 26.28 17.99 21.77
C GLU A 63 26.57 19.44 22.21
N GLU A 64 27.10 19.60 23.43
CA GLU A 64 28.54 19.68 23.70
C GLU A 64 29.22 20.82 22.93
N GLU A 65 29.74 21.74 23.72
CA GLU A 65 30.74 22.76 23.42
C GLU A 65 31.74 22.29 22.36
N ILE A 66 32.24 23.20 21.53
CA ILE A 66 33.68 23.49 21.38
C ILE A 66 33.88 24.61 20.33
N HIS A 67 34.55 25.66 20.81
CA HIS A 67 35.23 26.81 20.17
C HIS A 67 34.44 27.90 19.44
#